data_AF-A0A7R9ME49-F1
#
_entry.id   AF-A0A7R9ME49-F1
#
_cell.length_a   1.000
_cell.length_b   1.000
_cell.length_c   1.000
_cell.angle_alpha   90.00
_cell.angle_beta   90.00
_cell.angle_gamma   90.00
#
_symmetry.space_group_name_H-M   'P 1'
#
loop_
_entity.id
_entity.type
_entity.pdbx_description
1 polymer ?
#
loop_
_entity_poly.entity_id
_entity_poly.type
_entity_poly.pdbx_seq_one_letter_code
_entity_poly.pdbx_strand_id
1 'polypeptide(L)'
;MYAKICVIYVFSLMTVWQSVVGQQNLSPQRFAIEPSDKTAIVGDTVILPCRVDYKQGTLQWTRDGFGLGTERNLMGFPRYHMIGTDDEGDYSLQINSVSLEDDAVFQCQVGAADGIRGIRSRSASFTVFAPPELPVIVQSRAQGEYLRTTAGMTVELTCEAHGGKPPAELTWLDGEGNPVMTGISYTTQLLSDGKRWNAALKWTLSATKDLDGKQLTCRSENAALKQPKYTYIRVEVKYAPEVHIRADSVQQQVGEDIALYCEATGNPNQVVYKWFRNEEQIPGDHGSRLVFNKVTKDMNGVVISCEAANSVGTGRGKWTLDVVYGPHFRTALEPFTGAEMGQEVTLRCDVDSNPRPNITWLMVGSSQVVTTGPELVIREMSSDREGQYLCRASVKGFAEISAQSLVFIKGPPRIRRPYVQYGMDGQAVNVECIIDSIPTPTKILWFHNSRVCIPLAIYRYK
;
A
#
# COMPACT_ATOMS: atom_id res chain seq x y z
N MET A 1 25.43 -135.81 -55.98
CA MET A 1 24.13 -136.32 -56.50
C MET A 1 23.21 -135.11 -56.69
N TYR A 2 22.69 -134.96 -57.91
CA TYR A 2 21.55 -134.15 -58.39
C TYR A 2 21.39 -132.70 -57.87
N ALA A 3 21.67 -131.66 -58.66
CA ALA A 3 20.93 -131.15 -59.83
C ALA A 3 19.51 -130.63 -59.50
N LYS A 4 19.29 -129.31 -59.63
CA LYS A 4 18.56 -128.68 -60.75
C LYS A 4 18.26 -127.20 -60.50
N ILE A 5 18.33 -126.48 -61.61
CA ILE A 5 17.98 -125.08 -61.90
C ILE A 5 16.50 -124.78 -61.60
N CYS A 6 16.18 -123.55 -61.16
CA CYS A 6 15.02 -122.81 -61.66
C CYS A 6 15.17 -121.30 -61.46
N VAL A 7 14.82 -120.55 -62.51
CA VAL A 7 14.86 -119.08 -62.66
C VAL A 7 13.48 -118.50 -62.32
N ILE A 8 13.41 -117.29 -61.73
CA ILE A 8 12.37 -116.24 -61.96
C ILE A 8 12.89 -114.90 -61.37
N TYR A 9 12.72 -113.81 -62.12
CA TYR A 9 13.11 -112.42 -61.82
C TYR A 9 12.06 -111.67 -61.00
N VAL A 10 12.45 -110.85 -60.01
CA VAL A 10 11.73 -109.61 -59.60
C VAL A 10 12.72 -108.56 -59.04
N PHE A 11 12.48 -107.30 -59.39
CA PHE A 11 13.25 -106.07 -59.22
C PHE A 11 13.89 -105.80 -57.84
N SER A 12 15.10 -105.23 -57.88
CA SER A 12 15.78 -104.65 -56.71
C SER A 12 15.19 -103.29 -56.37
N LEU A 13 14.74 -103.12 -55.12
CA LEU A 13 14.60 -101.82 -54.47
C LEU A 13 15.46 -101.87 -53.21
N MET A 14 16.69 -101.34 -53.32
CA MET A 14 17.51 -101.02 -52.17
C MET A 14 16.78 -99.97 -51.33
N THR A 15 16.35 -100.37 -50.15
CA THR A 15 15.88 -99.49 -49.08
C THR A 15 17.06 -98.70 -48.53
N VAL A 16 17.20 -97.46 -49.00
CA VAL A 16 18.06 -96.46 -48.35
C VAL A 16 17.38 -96.05 -47.05
N TRP A 17 17.97 -96.41 -45.92
CA TRP A 17 17.69 -95.79 -44.63
C TRP A 17 18.05 -94.30 -44.72
N GLN A 18 17.07 -93.45 -44.98
CA GLN A 18 17.21 -92.03 -44.70
C GLN A 18 17.19 -91.84 -43.20
N SER A 19 18.35 -91.48 -42.65
CA SER A 19 18.48 -90.90 -41.33
C SER A 19 17.51 -89.73 -41.20
N VAL A 20 16.58 -89.83 -40.25
CA VAL A 20 15.81 -88.69 -39.75
C VAL A 20 16.82 -87.70 -39.18
N VAL A 21 17.06 -86.60 -39.91
CA VAL A 21 17.78 -85.45 -39.39
C VAL A 21 17.01 -84.95 -38.18
N GLY A 22 17.63 -84.98 -37.00
CA GLY A 22 17.03 -84.46 -35.78
C GLY A 22 16.61 -83.01 -36.00
N GLN A 23 15.35 -82.70 -35.69
CA GLN A 23 14.91 -81.31 -35.52
C GLN A 23 15.79 -80.69 -34.42
N GLN A 24 16.75 -79.86 -34.80
CA GLN A 24 17.43 -79.01 -33.84
C GLN A 24 16.38 -78.09 -33.23
N ASN A 25 16.19 -78.19 -31.90
CA ASN A 25 15.38 -77.24 -31.14
C ASN A 25 16.10 -75.89 -31.16
N LEU A 26 15.93 -75.14 -32.25
CA LEU A 26 16.38 -73.76 -32.37
C LEU A 26 15.53 -72.90 -31.42
N SER A 27 16.15 -72.44 -30.34
CA SER A 27 15.50 -71.50 -29.43
C SER A 27 15.29 -70.17 -30.17
N PRO A 28 14.05 -69.63 -30.20
CA PRO A 28 13.79 -68.38 -30.90
C PRO A 28 14.51 -67.23 -30.19
N GLN A 29 15.16 -66.36 -30.96
CA GLN A 29 15.74 -65.14 -30.45
C GLN A 29 14.65 -64.27 -29.80
N ARG A 30 14.94 -63.67 -28.64
CA ARG A 30 14.00 -62.82 -27.89
C ARG A 30 14.73 -61.70 -27.15
N PHE A 31 14.07 -60.57 -26.95
CA PHE A 31 14.62 -59.52 -26.10
C PHE A 31 14.52 -59.91 -24.63
N ALA A 32 15.65 -59.88 -23.93
CA ALA A 32 15.71 -59.94 -22.47
C ALA A 32 15.54 -58.54 -21.85
N ILE A 33 16.08 -57.51 -22.52
CA ILE A 33 15.92 -56.11 -22.13
C ILE A 33 15.63 -55.30 -23.39
N GLU A 34 14.58 -54.50 -23.33
CA GLU A 34 14.18 -53.59 -24.41
C GLU A 34 14.33 -52.12 -23.97
N PRO A 35 14.72 -51.22 -24.89
CA PRO A 35 14.89 -49.81 -24.56
C PRO A 35 13.57 -49.16 -24.17
N SER A 36 13.59 -48.28 -23.20
CA SER A 36 12.45 -47.44 -22.82
C SER A 36 12.69 -45.99 -23.22
N ASP A 37 11.62 -45.21 -23.24
CA ASP A 37 11.70 -43.76 -23.37
C ASP A 37 12.70 -43.18 -22.36
N LYS A 38 13.49 -42.23 -22.81
CA LYS A 38 14.56 -41.64 -22.01
C LYS A 38 14.75 -40.18 -22.38
N THR A 39 15.08 -39.38 -21.37
CA THR A 39 15.42 -37.98 -21.54
C THR A 39 16.90 -37.75 -21.24
N ALA A 40 17.47 -36.72 -21.83
CA ALA A 40 18.86 -36.33 -21.63
C ALA A 40 19.03 -34.83 -21.81
N ILE A 41 20.07 -34.25 -21.21
CA ILE A 41 20.46 -32.87 -21.46
C ILE A 41 21.56 -32.86 -22.54
N VAL A 42 21.58 -31.83 -23.39
CA VAL A 42 22.67 -31.63 -24.36
C VAL A 42 24.03 -31.72 -23.65
N GLY A 43 24.93 -32.54 -24.20
CA GLY A 43 26.26 -32.82 -23.66
C GLY A 43 26.33 -34.07 -22.77
N ASP A 44 25.20 -34.62 -22.32
CA ASP A 44 25.18 -35.84 -21.52
C ASP A 44 25.72 -37.05 -22.29
N THR A 45 26.09 -38.10 -21.55
CA THR A 45 26.34 -39.43 -22.11
C THR A 45 25.25 -40.39 -21.63
N VAL A 46 24.57 -41.03 -22.58
CA VAL A 46 23.39 -41.86 -22.31
C VAL A 46 23.53 -43.24 -22.89
N ILE A 47 23.00 -44.24 -22.18
CA ILE A 47 22.89 -45.62 -22.64
C ILE A 47 21.40 -45.98 -22.82
N LEU A 48 21.04 -46.50 -24.00
CA LEU A 48 19.78 -47.16 -24.30
C LEU A 48 19.97 -48.68 -24.24
N PRO A 49 19.35 -49.39 -23.29
CA PRO A 49 19.65 -50.79 -23.08
C PRO A 49 19.02 -51.67 -24.16
N CYS A 50 19.77 -52.66 -24.65
CA CYS A 50 19.23 -53.74 -25.48
C CYS A 50 19.99 -55.03 -25.22
N ARG A 51 19.29 -56.02 -24.68
CA ARG A 51 19.84 -57.36 -24.41
C ARG A 51 18.99 -58.42 -25.10
N VAL A 52 19.61 -59.36 -25.79
CA VAL A 52 18.93 -60.38 -26.60
C VAL A 52 19.38 -61.78 -26.20
N ASP A 53 18.44 -62.61 -25.76
CA ASP A 53 18.68 -64.04 -25.51
C ASP A 53 18.66 -64.82 -26.83
N TYR A 54 19.51 -65.84 -26.92
CA TYR A 54 19.60 -66.76 -28.07
C TYR A 54 19.71 -66.03 -29.41
N LYS A 55 20.45 -64.92 -29.45
CA LYS A 55 20.64 -64.11 -30.65
C LYS A 55 21.34 -64.93 -31.74
N GLN A 56 20.71 -65.07 -32.89
CA GLN A 56 21.28 -65.75 -34.06
C GLN A 56 21.44 -64.78 -35.25
N GLY A 57 20.48 -63.86 -35.44
CA GLY A 57 20.58 -62.82 -36.46
C GLY A 57 21.56 -61.69 -36.12
N THR A 58 21.92 -60.89 -37.14
CA THR A 58 22.69 -59.65 -36.95
C THR A 58 21.83 -58.61 -36.24
N LEU A 59 22.42 -57.86 -35.30
CA LEU A 59 21.74 -56.81 -34.56
C LEU A 59 22.12 -55.44 -35.11
N GLN A 60 21.14 -54.55 -35.21
CA GLN A 60 21.34 -53.15 -35.54
C GLN A 60 20.43 -52.27 -34.68
N TRP A 61 20.87 -51.04 -34.46
CA TRP A 61 20.01 -49.97 -33.98
C TRP A 61 19.48 -49.14 -35.14
N THR A 62 18.25 -48.67 -35.02
CA THR A 62 17.69 -47.67 -35.92
C THR A 62 17.41 -46.37 -35.18
N ARG A 63 17.51 -45.25 -35.90
CA ARG A 63 17.12 -43.90 -35.48
C ARG A 63 16.14 -43.33 -36.50
N ASP A 64 14.90 -43.07 -36.07
CA ASP A 64 13.78 -42.71 -36.95
C ASP A 64 13.62 -43.67 -38.15
N GLY A 65 13.90 -44.95 -37.91
CA GLY A 65 13.86 -46.00 -38.93
C GLY A 65 15.12 -46.14 -39.79
N PHE A 66 16.08 -45.22 -39.70
CA PHE A 66 17.38 -45.34 -40.38
C PHE A 66 18.33 -46.25 -39.59
N GLY A 67 18.86 -47.29 -40.21
CA GLY A 67 19.82 -48.22 -39.58
C GLY A 67 21.19 -47.58 -39.37
N LEU A 68 21.68 -47.59 -38.13
CA LEU A 68 22.97 -47.00 -37.75
C LEU A 68 24.17 -47.87 -38.12
N GLY A 69 23.95 -49.19 -38.28
CA GLY A 69 24.97 -50.18 -38.55
C GLY A 69 24.85 -51.41 -37.65
N THR A 70 25.57 -52.47 -38.01
CA THR A 70 25.59 -53.76 -37.30
C THR A 70 26.87 -54.01 -36.51
N GLU A 71 27.92 -53.24 -36.77
CA GLU A 71 29.20 -53.33 -36.06
C GLU A 71 29.16 -52.49 -34.78
N ARG A 72 29.83 -52.94 -33.72
CA ARG A 72 29.84 -52.23 -32.42
C ARG A 72 30.37 -50.79 -32.53
N ASN A 73 31.30 -50.57 -33.45
CA ASN A 73 31.73 -49.25 -33.87
C ASN A 73 30.88 -48.79 -35.06
N LEU A 74 29.95 -47.87 -34.82
CA LEU A 74 28.99 -47.43 -35.82
C LEU A 74 29.65 -46.42 -36.77
N MET A 75 30.21 -46.91 -37.88
CA MET A 75 30.89 -46.09 -38.89
C MET A 75 29.98 -44.95 -39.40
N GLY A 76 30.51 -43.72 -39.44
CA GLY A 76 29.75 -42.52 -39.80
C GLY A 76 29.01 -41.87 -38.61
N PHE A 77 28.95 -42.54 -37.46
CA PHE A 77 28.32 -42.05 -36.24
C PHE A 77 29.29 -42.07 -35.05
N PRO A 78 30.31 -41.18 -35.02
CA PRO A 78 31.41 -41.24 -34.06
C PRO A 78 31.01 -41.03 -32.59
N ARG A 79 29.78 -40.57 -32.32
CA ARG A 79 29.22 -40.41 -30.98
C ARG A 79 28.47 -41.65 -30.48
N TYR A 80 28.19 -42.61 -31.37
CA TYR A 80 27.34 -43.77 -31.10
C TYR A 80 28.18 -45.05 -31.04
N HIS A 81 28.01 -45.83 -29.98
CA HIS A 81 28.72 -47.10 -29.80
C HIS A 81 27.79 -48.17 -29.24
N MET A 82 27.83 -49.41 -29.77
CA MET A 82 27.17 -50.53 -29.10
C MET A 82 28.11 -51.16 -28.08
N ILE A 83 27.83 -50.91 -26.81
CA ILE A 83 28.57 -51.43 -25.66
C ILE A 83 27.98 -52.77 -25.19
N GLY A 84 28.62 -53.40 -24.21
CA GLY A 84 28.28 -54.75 -23.74
C GLY A 84 29.12 -55.84 -24.41
N THR A 85 28.77 -57.11 -24.18
CA THR A 85 29.50 -58.27 -24.70
C THR A 85 28.57 -59.20 -25.49
N ASP A 86 29.13 -59.88 -26.48
CA ASP A 86 28.36 -60.80 -27.33
C ASP A 86 27.87 -62.03 -26.53
N ASP A 87 28.68 -62.52 -25.58
CA ASP A 87 28.35 -63.66 -24.71
C ASP A 87 27.14 -63.39 -23.82
N GLU A 88 27.00 -62.15 -23.32
CA GLU A 88 25.85 -61.74 -22.52
C GLU A 88 24.64 -61.35 -23.37
N GLY A 89 24.82 -61.25 -24.69
CA GLY A 89 23.82 -60.75 -25.62
C GLY A 89 23.52 -59.26 -25.43
N ASP A 90 24.44 -58.49 -24.84
CA ASP A 90 24.26 -57.06 -24.57
C ASP A 90 24.84 -56.20 -25.71
N TYR A 91 23.96 -55.42 -26.32
CA TYR A 91 24.23 -54.51 -27.43
C TYR A 91 23.61 -53.14 -27.14
N SER A 92 23.68 -52.72 -25.88
CA SER A 92 23.20 -51.41 -25.44
C SER A 92 23.86 -50.28 -26.22
N LEU A 93 23.09 -49.29 -26.67
CA LEU A 93 23.57 -48.15 -27.45
C LEU A 93 24.01 -47.03 -26.51
N GLN A 94 25.30 -46.72 -26.50
CA GLN A 94 25.86 -45.55 -25.84
C GLN A 94 25.92 -44.37 -26.83
N ILE A 95 25.40 -43.22 -26.42
CA ILE A 95 25.46 -41.95 -27.14
C ILE A 95 26.28 -40.99 -26.28
N ASN A 96 27.46 -40.62 -26.76
CA ASN A 96 28.36 -39.67 -26.11
C ASN A 96 28.08 -38.24 -26.57
N SER A 97 28.14 -37.27 -25.66
CA SER A 97 27.93 -35.85 -25.97
C SER A 97 26.63 -35.64 -26.77
N VAL A 98 25.50 -35.98 -26.15
CA VAL A 98 24.16 -35.90 -26.74
C VAL A 98 23.90 -34.51 -27.34
N SER A 99 23.28 -34.46 -28.50
CA SER A 99 22.96 -33.26 -29.26
C SER A 99 21.47 -33.21 -29.59
N LEU A 100 20.97 -32.05 -30.01
CA LEU A 100 19.58 -31.90 -30.44
C LEU A 100 19.21 -32.74 -31.68
N GLU A 101 20.20 -33.23 -32.44
CA GLU A 101 20.00 -34.17 -33.56
C GLU A 101 19.74 -35.61 -33.11
N ASP A 102 19.91 -35.89 -31.83
CA ASP A 102 19.65 -37.22 -31.29
C ASP A 102 18.21 -37.36 -30.81
N ASP A 103 17.44 -36.27 -30.75
CA ASP A 103 16.02 -36.32 -30.41
C ASP A 103 15.24 -37.04 -31.51
N ALA A 104 14.94 -38.31 -31.26
CA ALA A 104 14.52 -39.26 -32.27
C ALA A 104 13.93 -40.51 -31.61
N VAL A 105 13.30 -41.36 -32.44
CA VAL A 105 12.80 -42.67 -32.02
C VAL A 105 13.86 -43.74 -32.32
N PHE A 106 14.32 -44.43 -31.28
CA PHE A 106 15.28 -45.52 -31.40
C PHE A 106 14.62 -46.89 -31.31
N GLN A 107 15.13 -47.87 -32.07
CA GLN A 107 14.67 -49.25 -31.98
C GLN A 107 15.84 -50.23 -32.17
N CYS A 108 15.88 -51.26 -31.34
CA CYS A 108 16.84 -52.36 -31.45
C CYS A 108 16.21 -53.46 -32.32
N GLN A 109 16.89 -53.88 -33.38
CA GLN A 109 16.37 -54.85 -34.34
C GLN A 109 17.36 -55.98 -34.57
N VAL A 110 16.87 -57.22 -34.59
CA VAL A 110 17.66 -58.42 -34.89
C VAL A 110 17.12 -59.06 -36.16
N GLY A 111 17.99 -59.28 -37.14
CA GLY A 111 17.66 -59.91 -38.41
C GLY A 111 17.21 -61.36 -38.27
N ALA A 112 16.71 -61.95 -39.36
CA ALA A 112 16.45 -63.38 -39.44
C ALA A 112 17.77 -64.16 -39.65
N ALA A 113 17.84 -65.39 -39.16
CA ALA A 113 18.97 -66.32 -39.38
C ALA A 113 18.48 -67.76 -39.29
N ASP A 114 18.95 -68.64 -40.19
CA ASP A 114 18.76 -70.10 -40.17
C ASP A 114 17.39 -70.58 -39.64
N GLY A 115 16.31 -70.22 -40.33
CA GLY A 115 14.95 -70.65 -39.97
C GLY A 115 14.30 -69.91 -38.79
N ILE A 116 15.01 -68.98 -38.13
CA ILE A 116 14.53 -68.11 -37.06
C ILE A 116 14.13 -66.75 -37.62
N ARG A 117 12.95 -66.25 -37.22
CA ARG A 117 12.42 -64.95 -37.66
C ARG A 117 13.13 -63.78 -36.98
N GLY A 118 13.26 -62.68 -37.71
CA GLY A 118 13.71 -61.39 -37.16
C GLY A 118 12.78 -60.87 -36.07
N ILE A 119 13.34 -60.15 -35.10
CA ILE A 119 12.61 -59.51 -34.00
C ILE A 119 12.94 -58.01 -33.94
N ARG A 120 11.99 -57.20 -33.47
CA ARG A 120 12.18 -55.76 -33.24
C ARG A 120 11.71 -55.42 -31.84
N SER A 121 12.48 -54.62 -31.12
CA SER A 121 12.09 -54.15 -29.79
C SER A 121 10.93 -53.16 -29.90
N ARG A 122 10.34 -52.78 -28.76
CA ARG A 122 9.58 -51.54 -28.66
C ARG A 122 10.44 -50.36 -29.12
N SER A 123 9.76 -49.38 -29.70
CA SER A 123 10.36 -48.08 -30.00
C SER A 123 10.53 -47.30 -28.71
N ALA A 124 11.69 -46.66 -28.55
CA ALA A 124 11.99 -45.78 -27.43
C ALA A 124 12.14 -44.34 -27.93
N SER A 125 11.31 -43.45 -27.41
CA SER A 125 11.43 -42.01 -27.65
C SER A 125 12.60 -41.46 -26.84
N PHE A 126 13.61 -40.92 -27.52
CA PHE A 126 14.72 -40.25 -26.86
C PHE A 126 14.55 -38.75 -26.99
N THR A 127 14.23 -38.06 -25.90
CA THR A 127 14.01 -36.61 -25.89
C THR A 127 15.22 -35.87 -25.31
N VAL A 128 15.75 -34.93 -26.07
CA VAL A 128 16.92 -34.14 -25.66
C VAL A 128 16.47 -32.76 -25.24
N PHE A 129 16.78 -32.38 -24.00
CA PHE A 129 16.54 -31.07 -23.43
C PHE A 129 17.75 -30.16 -23.58
N ALA A 130 17.51 -28.87 -23.78
CA ALA A 130 18.53 -27.84 -23.86
C ALA A 130 18.24 -26.72 -22.84
N PRO A 131 19.23 -26.34 -22.00
CA PRO A 131 19.02 -25.27 -21.04
C PRO A 131 18.95 -23.92 -21.76
N PRO A 132 18.07 -23.01 -21.31
CA PRO A 132 18.05 -21.65 -21.85
C PRO A 132 19.29 -20.86 -21.41
N GLU A 133 19.55 -19.76 -22.12
CA GLU A 133 20.52 -18.73 -21.73
C GLU A 133 20.14 -18.06 -20.40
N LEU A 134 21.02 -17.21 -19.85
CA LEU A 134 20.65 -16.42 -18.67
C LEU A 134 19.46 -15.50 -19.03
N PRO A 135 18.41 -15.45 -18.20
CA PRO A 135 17.28 -14.59 -18.49
C PRO A 135 17.71 -13.13 -18.48
N VAL A 136 17.16 -12.34 -19.40
CA VAL A 136 17.44 -10.90 -19.52
C VAL A 136 16.15 -10.11 -19.33
N ILE A 137 16.25 -8.96 -18.67
CA ILE A 137 15.13 -8.02 -18.54
C ILE A 137 15.27 -6.98 -19.63
N VAL A 138 14.36 -6.99 -20.58
CA VAL A 138 14.26 -6.03 -21.67
C VAL A 138 13.26 -4.96 -21.30
N GLN A 139 13.71 -3.70 -21.36
CA GLN A 139 12.87 -2.54 -21.12
C GLN A 139 13.42 -1.30 -21.82
N SER A 140 12.57 -0.62 -22.58
CA SER A 140 12.85 0.65 -23.26
C SER A 140 13.29 1.78 -22.32
N ARG A 141 12.81 1.78 -21.07
CA ARG A 141 13.14 2.79 -20.03
C ARG A 141 14.26 2.38 -19.07
N ALA A 142 14.84 1.18 -19.22
CA ALA A 142 15.94 0.77 -18.37
C ALA A 142 17.19 1.59 -18.71
N GLN A 143 17.79 2.20 -17.68
CA GLN A 143 19.04 2.95 -17.82
C GLN A 143 20.09 2.25 -16.95
N GLY A 144 20.80 1.30 -17.55
CA GLY A 144 21.70 0.41 -16.82
C GLY A 144 20.91 -0.58 -15.95
N GLU A 145 21.26 -0.68 -14.67
CA GLU A 145 20.68 -1.64 -13.71
C GLU A 145 19.39 -1.15 -13.03
N TYR A 146 18.90 0.03 -13.40
CA TYR A 146 17.76 0.69 -12.75
C TYR A 146 16.58 0.89 -13.72
N LEU A 147 15.39 0.56 -13.23
CA LEU A 147 14.12 1.00 -13.78
C LEU A 147 13.75 2.34 -13.17
N ARG A 148 13.90 3.42 -13.94
CA ARG A 148 13.50 4.77 -13.53
C ARG A 148 12.09 5.09 -13.99
N THR A 149 11.23 5.46 -13.05
CA THR A 149 9.84 5.80 -13.34
C THR A 149 9.30 6.83 -12.33
N THR A 150 8.05 7.25 -12.54
CA THR A 150 7.32 8.16 -11.65
C THR A 150 6.10 7.42 -11.09
N ALA A 151 5.74 7.66 -9.83
CA ALA A 151 4.54 7.09 -9.23
C ALA A 151 3.28 7.41 -10.07
N GLY A 152 2.42 6.42 -10.26
CA GLY A 152 1.22 6.48 -11.10
C GLY A 152 1.45 6.12 -12.57
N MET A 153 2.70 6.02 -13.04
CA MET A 153 2.99 5.59 -14.42
C MET A 153 2.89 4.08 -14.57
N THR A 154 2.35 3.63 -15.69
CA THR A 154 2.42 2.23 -16.13
C THR A 154 3.66 1.99 -16.99
N VAL A 155 4.31 0.85 -16.76
CA VAL A 155 5.61 0.49 -17.31
C VAL A 155 5.58 -0.99 -17.70
N GLU A 156 6.13 -1.32 -18.86
CA GLU A 156 6.10 -2.68 -19.39
C GLU A 156 7.46 -3.36 -19.31
N LEU A 157 7.63 -4.35 -18.45
CA LEU A 157 8.87 -5.11 -18.30
C LEU A 157 8.75 -6.45 -19.01
N THR A 158 9.75 -6.83 -19.79
CA THR A 158 9.79 -8.16 -20.43
C THR A 158 10.98 -8.94 -19.90
N CYS A 159 10.73 -10.14 -19.37
CA CYS A 159 11.79 -11.09 -19.10
C CYS A 159 11.89 -12.08 -20.27
N GLU A 160 13.08 -12.26 -20.83
CA GLU A 160 13.32 -13.16 -21.97
C GLU A 160 14.33 -14.24 -21.60
N ALA A 161 14.05 -15.49 -21.95
CA ALA A 161 14.97 -16.60 -21.85
C ALA A 161 15.06 -17.32 -23.20
N HIS A 162 16.27 -17.37 -23.77
CA HIS A 162 16.48 -17.78 -25.15
C HIS A 162 17.02 -19.22 -25.24
N GLY A 163 16.63 -19.93 -26.30
CA GLY A 163 17.23 -21.21 -26.67
C GLY A 163 16.90 -22.42 -25.77
N GLY A 164 15.80 -22.37 -25.01
CA GLY A 164 15.37 -23.49 -24.15
C GLY A 164 14.67 -24.60 -24.93
N LYS A 165 14.87 -25.86 -24.52
CA LYS A 165 14.05 -27.01 -24.93
C LYS A 165 13.75 -27.90 -23.71
N PRO A 166 12.49 -28.00 -23.23
CA PRO A 166 11.30 -27.24 -23.68
C PRO A 166 11.47 -25.72 -23.47
N PRO A 167 10.54 -24.85 -23.94
CA PRO A 167 10.58 -23.42 -23.59
C PRO A 167 10.68 -23.23 -22.07
N ALA A 168 11.41 -22.20 -21.64
CA ALA A 168 11.62 -21.92 -20.22
C ALA A 168 10.34 -21.40 -19.56
N GLU A 169 10.01 -21.90 -18.38
CA GLU A 169 8.95 -21.37 -17.54
C GLU A 169 9.47 -20.11 -16.83
N LEU A 170 8.78 -18.99 -17.02
CA LEU A 170 9.19 -17.70 -16.49
C LEU A 170 8.25 -17.25 -15.37
N THR A 171 8.80 -16.61 -14.35
CA THR A 171 8.02 -16.02 -13.26
C THR A 171 8.62 -14.68 -12.85
N TRP A 172 7.79 -13.64 -12.77
CA TRP A 172 8.15 -12.39 -12.11
C TRP A 172 7.92 -12.52 -10.60
N LEU A 173 8.90 -12.10 -9.82
CA LEU A 173 8.82 -11.95 -8.37
C LEU A 173 8.88 -10.46 -8.03
N ASP A 174 7.98 -10.02 -7.16
CA ASP A 174 7.91 -8.64 -6.70
C ASP A 174 9.04 -8.29 -5.71
N GLY A 175 9.01 -7.06 -5.17
CA GLY A 175 10.01 -6.57 -4.22
C GLY A 175 10.03 -7.27 -2.85
N GLU A 176 9.07 -8.16 -2.59
CA GLU A 176 8.98 -9.01 -1.39
C GLU A 176 9.32 -10.48 -1.70
N GLY A 177 9.51 -10.82 -2.99
CA GLY A 177 9.79 -12.17 -3.45
C GLY A 177 8.54 -13.00 -3.78
N ASN A 178 7.36 -12.39 -3.81
CA ASN A 178 6.11 -13.09 -4.13
C ASN A 178 5.90 -13.16 -5.66
N PRO A 179 5.32 -14.25 -6.18
CA PRO A 179 5.04 -14.39 -7.60
C PRO A 179 3.93 -13.44 -8.07
N VAL A 180 4.22 -12.69 -9.13
CA VAL A 180 3.27 -11.78 -9.79
C VAL A 180 2.31 -12.57 -10.67
N MET A 181 1.01 -12.38 -10.46
CA MET A 181 -0.05 -13.15 -11.15
C MET A 181 -0.90 -12.31 -12.12
N THR A 182 -0.82 -10.98 -12.05
CA THR A 182 -1.69 -10.06 -12.81
C THR A 182 -0.88 -9.15 -13.74
N GLY A 183 -1.53 -8.70 -14.82
CA GLY A 183 -0.87 -7.85 -15.81
C GLY A 183 0.28 -8.52 -16.55
N ILE A 184 0.32 -9.86 -16.56
CA ILE A 184 1.36 -10.65 -17.21
C ILE A 184 0.89 -11.28 -18.53
N SER A 185 1.82 -11.47 -19.46
CA SER A 185 1.58 -12.14 -20.74
C SER A 185 2.79 -12.99 -21.12
N TYR A 186 2.58 -14.31 -21.20
CA TYR A 186 3.62 -15.28 -21.56
C TYR A 186 3.52 -15.63 -23.06
N THR A 187 4.65 -15.63 -23.74
CA THR A 187 4.75 -15.97 -25.17
C THR A 187 5.97 -16.84 -25.43
N THR A 188 5.90 -17.67 -26.48
CA THR A 188 7.03 -18.47 -26.94
C THR A 188 7.20 -18.34 -28.44
N GLN A 189 8.44 -18.44 -28.90
CA GLN A 189 8.80 -18.39 -30.31
C GLN A 189 9.80 -19.50 -30.63
N LEU A 190 9.46 -20.34 -31.60
CA LEU A 190 10.37 -21.38 -32.10
C LEU A 190 11.55 -20.74 -32.84
N LEU A 191 12.78 -21.20 -32.55
CA LEU A 191 13.98 -20.77 -33.25
C LEU A 191 14.03 -21.32 -34.68
N SER A 192 14.89 -20.74 -35.49
CA SER A 192 15.15 -21.19 -36.87
C SER A 192 15.65 -22.64 -36.96
N ASP A 193 16.21 -23.20 -35.89
CA ASP A 193 16.60 -24.60 -35.81
C ASP A 193 15.42 -25.58 -35.68
N GLY A 194 14.19 -25.07 -35.48
CA GLY A 194 12.99 -25.88 -35.36
C GLY A 194 12.90 -26.73 -34.08
N LYS A 195 13.85 -26.59 -33.14
CA LYS A 195 13.99 -27.45 -31.97
C LYS A 195 14.00 -26.70 -30.65
N ARG A 196 14.47 -25.46 -30.62
CA ARG A 196 14.54 -24.65 -29.40
C ARG A 196 13.51 -23.52 -29.43
N TRP A 197 13.19 -22.97 -28.27
CA TRP A 197 12.27 -21.85 -28.11
C TRP A 197 12.91 -20.70 -27.34
N ASN A 198 12.53 -19.49 -27.74
CA ASN A 198 12.60 -18.32 -26.88
C ASN A 198 11.30 -18.24 -26.08
N ALA A 199 11.40 -17.97 -24.79
CA ALA A 199 10.28 -17.70 -23.91
C ALA A 199 10.36 -16.24 -23.44
N ALA A 200 9.23 -15.55 -23.41
CA ALA A 200 9.15 -14.17 -22.95
C ALA A 200 7.93 -13.98 -22.03
N LEU A 201 8.16 -13.37 -20.86
CA LEU A 201 7.13 -13.01 -19.90
C LEU A 201 7.10 -11.50 -19.72
N LYS A 202 6.09 -10.89 -20.31
CA LYS A 202 5.81 -9.47 -20.23
C LYS A 202 4.96 -9.16 -18.99
N TRP A 203 5.25 -8.06 -18.30
CA TRP A 203 4.55 -7.56 -17.12
C TRP A 203 4.25 -6.07 -17.27
N THR A 204 2.97 -5.71 -17.26
CA THR A 204 2.50 -4.33 -17.17
C THR A 204 2.43 -3.91 -15.70
N LEU A 205 3.49 -3.28 -15.23
CA LEU A 205 3.67 -2.79 -13.86
C LEU A 205 3.08 -1.38 -13.70
N SER A 206 2.28 -1.18 -12.65
CA SER A 206 1.89 0.16 -12.19
C SER A 206 2.84 0.63 -11.10
N ALA A 207 3.59 1.71 -11.35
CA ALA A 207 4.59 2.21 -10.42
C ALA A 207 3.93 2.93 -9.23
N THR A 208 4.34 2.57 -8.01
CA THR A 208 3.91 3.16 -6.74
C THR A 208 5.12 3.61 -5.93
N LYS A 209 4.94 4.50 -4.95
CA LYS A 209 6.06 5.03 -4.14
C LYS A 209 6.77 3.94 -3.32
N ASP A 210 6.04 2.91 -2.91
CA ASP A 210 6.50 1.75 -2.13
C ASP A 210 7.42 0.81 -2.92
N LEU A 211 7.45 0.94 -4.25
CA LEU A 211 8.41 0.25 -5.11
C LEU A 211 9.78 0.93 -5.15
N ASP A 212 9.91 2.16 -4.64
CA ASP A 212 11.21 2.85 -4.66
C ASP A 212 12.27 2.08 -3.85
N GLY A 213 13.42 1.82 -4.47
CA GLY A 213 14.50 1.03 -3.89
C GLY A 213 14.26 -0.49 -3.85
N LYS A 214 13.10 -0.98 -4.32
CA LYS A 214 12.81 -2.42 -4.39
C LYS A 214 13.48 -3.09 -5.58
N GLN A 215 13.63 -4.41 -5.50
CA GLN A 215 14.22 -5.24 -6.55
C GLN A 215 13.16 -6.17 -7.14
N LEU A 216 12.92 -6.05 -8.45
CA LEU A 216 12.04 -6.95 -9.19
C LEU A 216 12.88 -8.06 -9.82
N THR A 217 12.47 -9.31 -9.64
CA THR A 217 13.28 -10.48 -10.02
C THR A 217 12.55 -11.31 -11.07
N CYS A 218 13.22 -11.68 -12.15
CA CYS A 218 12.73 -12.71 -13.05
C CYS A 218 13.41 -14.04 -12.73
N ARG A 219 12.59 -15.08 -12.54
CA ARG A 219 12.99 -16.47 -12.38
C ARG A 219 12.72 -17.24 -13.68
N SER A 220 13.70 -18.03 -14.11
CA SER A 220 13.63 -18.89 -15.29
C SER A 220 13.89 -20.35 -14.92
N GLU A 221 12.91 -21.21 -15.20
CA GLU A 221 12.90 -22.64 -14.90
C GLU A 221 12.87 -23.45 -16.19
N ASN A 222 13.57 -24.59 -16.19
CA ASN A 222 13.65 -25.46 -17.36
C ASN A 222 14.06 -26.88 -16.94
N ALA A 223 13.55 -27.90 -17.62
CA ALA A 223 13.86 -29.30 -17.34
C ALA A 223 15.36 -29.66 -17.50
N ALA A 224 16.12 -28.90 -18.29
CA ALA A 224 17.58 -29.04 -18.42
C ALA A 224 18.39 -28.26 -17.38
N LEU A 225 17.74 -27.54 -16.44
CA LEU A 225 18.41 -26.81 -15.37
C LEU A 225 18.29 -27.58 -14.05
N LYS A 226 19.40 -27.67 -13.31
CA LYS A 226 19.40 -28.22 -11.94
C LYS A 226 18.78 -27.27 -10.93
N GLN A 227 18.90 -25.97 -11.18
CA GLN A 227 18.35 -24.90 -10.36
C GLN A 227 17.84 -23.78 -11.28
N PRO A 228 16.80 -23.03 -10.87
CA PRO A 228 16.32 -21.90 -11.64
C PRO A 228 17.42 -20.84 -11.82
N LYS A 229 17.39 -20.15 -12.96
CA LYS A 229 18.22 -18.98 -13.22
C LYS A 229 17.47 -17.71 -12.85
N TYR A 230 18.18 -16.70 -12.37
CA TYR A 230 17.58 -15.45 -11.91
C TYR A 230 18.28 -14.24 -12.52
N THR A 231 17.51 -13.19 -12.75
CA THR A 231 17.98 -11.85 -13.09
C THR A 231 17.09 -10.83 -12.39
N TYR A 232 17.58 -9.61 -12.18
CA TYR A 232 16.85 -8.61 -11.41
C TYR A 232 17.09 -7.19 -11.92
N ILE A 233 16.15 -6.31 -11.58
CA ILE A 233 16.25 -4.87 -11.83
C ILE A 233 15.82 -4.09 -10.58
N ARG A 234 16.57 -3.04 -10.23
CA ARG A 234 16.22 -2.16 -9.11
C ARG A 234 15.29 -1.06 -9.60
N VAL A 235 14.29 -0.70 -8.80
CA VAL A 235 13.33 0.33 -9.17
C VAL A 235 13.68 1.64 -8.47
N GLU A 236 13.72 2.71 -9.23
CA GLU A 236 13.84 4.09 -8.73
C GLU A 236 12.55 4.83 -9.12
N VAL A 237 11.70 5.09 -8.12
CA VAL A 237 10.40 5.75 -8.32
C VAL A 237 10.50 7.17 -7.81
N LYS A 238 10.29 8.12 -8.72
CA LYS A 238 10.11 9.52 -8.36
C LYS A 238 8.66 9.78 -7.96
N TYR A 239 8.43 10.48 -6.86
CA TYR A 239 7.10 10.80 -6.33
C TYR A 239 7.08 12.19 -5.67
N ALA A 240 5.90 12.81 -5.69
CA ALA A 240 5.67 14.10 -5.04
C ALA A 240 5.83 13.97 -3.51
N PRO A 241 6.22 15.05 -2.79
CA PRO A 241 6.44 14.97 -1.36
C PRO A 241 5.15 14.68 -0.58
N GLU A 242 5.24 13.87 0.48
CA GLU A 242 4.20 13.76 1.51
C GLU A 242 4.56 14.69 2.66
N VAL A 243 3.59 15.47 3.12
CA VAL A 243 3.85 16.61 4.03
C VAL A 243 3.09 16.45 5.34
N HIS A 244 3.83 16.54 6.44
CA HIS A 244 3.32 16.60 7.80
C HIS A 244 3.83 17.86 8.50
N ILE A 245 2.98 18.48 9.33
CA ILE A 245 3.37 19.65 10.12
C ILE A 245 3.39 19.23 11.59
N ARG A 246 4.43 19.65 12.31
CA ARG A 246 4.51 19.53 13.77
C ARG A 246 4.84 20.87 14.41
N ALA A 247 4.37 21.09 15.62
CA ALA A 247 4.76 22.23 16.46
C ALA A 247 5.89 21.84 17.42
N ASP A 248 6.65 22.82 17.91
CA ASP A 248 7.62 22.65 19.01
C ASP A 248 6.94 22.48 20.37
N SER A 249 5.77 23.09 20.58
CA SER A 249 4.97 22.94 21.80
C SER A 249 3.64 22.25 21.52
N VAL A 250 3.22 21.36 22.44
CA VAL A 250 1.91 20.69 22.37
C VAL A 250 0.78 21.65 22.72
N GLN A 251 1.01 22.55 23.69
CA GLN A 251 0.09 23.63 24.06
C GLN A 251 0.68 24.97 23.64
N GLN A 252 -0.10 25.74 22.89
CA GLN A 252 0.32 27.04 22.38
C GLN A 252 -0.26 28.13 23.28
N GLN A 253 0.49 28.71 24.23
CA GLN A 253 -0.07 29.74 25.11
C GLN A 253 0.05 31.15 24.51
N VAL A 254 -0.93 32.03 24.75
CA VAL A 254 -0.84 33.45 24.38
C VAL A 254 0.44 34.08 24.91
N GLY A 255 1.11 34.84 24.03
CA GLY A 255 2.33 35.57 24.33
C GLY A 255 3.61 34.75 24.14
N GLU A 256 3.53 33.44 23.90
CA GLU A 256 4.68 32.59 23.60
C GLU A 256 5.05 32.63 22.11
N ASP A 257 6.29 32.27 21.83
CA ASP A 257 6.78 32.04 20.47
C ASP A 257 6.57 30.57 20.11
N ILE A 258 6.04 30.29 18.92
CA ILE A 258 5.76 28.93 18.44
C ILE A 258 6.44 28.70 17.11
N ALA A 259 7.13 27.58 16.97
CA ALA A 259 7.73 27.14 15.71
C ALA A 259 6.98 25.93 15.16
N LEU A 260 6.51 26.06 13.92
CA LEU A 260 5.97 24.96 13.12
C LEU A 260 7.06 24.45 12.18
N TYR A 261 7.17 23.12 12.09
CA TYR A 261 8.09 22.41 11.20
C TYR A 261 7.30 21.64 10.16
N CYS A 262 7.67 21.83 8.91
CA CYS A 262 7.10 21.13 7.76
C CYS A 262 8.04 20.00 7.35
N GLU A 263 7.64 18.78 7.67
CA GLU A 263 8.36 17.55 7.34
C GLU A 263 7.82 17.01 6.03
N ALA A 264 8.70 16.93 5.02
CA ALA A 264 8.35 16.51 3.68
C ALA A 264 9.21 15.32 3.26
N THR A 265 8.57 14.22 2.85
CA THR A 265 9.24 13.02 2.33
C THR A 265 8.86 12.79 0.88
N GLY A 266 9.81 12.93 -0.03
CA GLY A 266 9.60 12.79 -1.47
C GLY A 266 10.85 12.27 -2.17
N ASN A 267 10.70 11.77 -3.40
CA ASN A 267 11.82 11.46 -4.28
C ASN A 267 11.66 12.23 -5.61
N PRO A 268 12.52 13.22 -5.92
CA PRO A 268 13.69 13.66 -5.15
C PRO A 268 13.34 14.29 -3.80
N ASN A 269 14.27 14.20 -2.85
CA ASN A 269 14.14 14.74 -1.49
C ASN A 269 14.39 16.25 -1.39
N GLN A 270 14.93 16.86 -2.44
CA GLN A 270 15.10 18.31 -2.55
C GLN A 270 13.74 18.94 -2.83
N VAL A 271 13.23 19.71 -1.87
CA VAL A 271 11.92 20.35 -1.93
C VAL A 271 11.99 21.84 -1.67
N VAL A 272 11.07 22.59 -2.29
CA VAL A 272 10.83 24.01 -2.05
C VAL A 272 9.57 24.16 -1.21
N TYR A 273 9.63 24.98 -0.16
CA TYR A 273 8.54 25.17 0.79
C TYR A 273 7.78 26.47 0.57
N LYS A 274 6.47 26.44 0.78
CA LYS A 274 5.59 27.62 0.87
C LYS A 274 4.64 27.46 2.04
N TRP A 275 4.44 28.54 2.80
CA TRP A 275 3.53 28.55 3.93
C TRP A 275 2.30 29.38 3.63
N PHE A 276 1.16 28.98 4.20
CA PHE A 276 -0.12 29.62 4.00
C PHE A 276 -0.84 29.79 5.33
N ARG A 277 -1.50 30.93 5.51
CA ARG A 277 -2.41 31.23 6.61
C ARG A 277 -3.82 31.35 6.06
N ASN A 278 -4.73 30.46 6.45
CA ASN A 278 -6.10 30.44 5.93
C ASN A 278 -6.18 30.52 4.39
N GLU A 279 -5.35 29.71 3.71
CA GLU A 279 -5.19 29.67 2.24
C GLU A 279 -4.47 30.86 1.58
N GLU A 280 -4.18 31.94 2.32
CA GLU A 280 -3.37 33.05 1.82
C GLU A 280 -1.87 32.76 2.03
N GLN A 281 -1.06 32.93 0.98
CA GLN A 281 0.38 32.66 1.07
C GLN A 281 1.05 33.66 2.02
N ILE A 282 1.82 33.15 2.99
CA ILE A 282 2.68 33.95 3.84
C ILE A 282 3.91 34.34 3.00
N PRO A 283 4.15 35.64 2.74
CA PRO A 283 5.32 36.07 1.97
C PRO A 283 6.64 35.72 2.66
N GLY A 284 7.67 35.46 1.87
CA GLY A 284 9.03 35.15 2.34
C GLY A 284 9.44 33.69 2.15
N ASP A 285 10.75 33.43 2.32
CA ASP A 285 11.33 32.08 2.27
C ASP A 285 11.56 31.58 3.70
N HIS A 286 10.54 30.91 4.24
CA HIS A 286 10.58 30.34 5.60
C HIS A 286 11.19 28.94 5.62
N GLY A 287 11.57 28.37 4.46
CA GLY A 287 12.02 26.99 4.36
C GLY A 287 11.07 26.01 5.06
N SER A 288 11.63 25.01 5.76
CA SER A 288 10.87 24.02 6.50
C SER A 288 10.38 24.48 7.89
N ARG A 289 10.70 25.70 8.34
CA ARG A 289 10.40 26.17 9.70
C ARG A 289 9.75 27.55 9.69
N LEU A 290 8.50 27.63 10.13
CA LEU A 290 7.78 28.88 10.31
C LEU A 290 7.68 29.24 11.79
N VAL A 291 7.99 30.48 12.16
CA VAL A 291 7.93 30.96 13.55
C VAL A 291 6.89 32.06 13.70
N PHE A 292 5.99 31.91 14.67
CA PHE A 292 5.09 32.96 15.13
C PHE A 292 5.62 33.52 16.44
N ASN A 293 5.98 34.81 16.45
CA ASN A 293 6.42 35.47 17.67
C ASN A 293 5.20 36.01 18.42
N LYS A 294 5.13 35.77 19.73
CA LYS A 294 4.07 36.24 20.63
C LYS A 294 2.67 35.99 20.09
N VAL A 295 2.25 34.73 20.05
CA VAL A 295 0.92 34.40 19.52
C VAL A 295 -0.21 35.08 20.29
N THR A 296 -1.25 35.49 19.57
CA THR A 296 -2.41 36.17 20.13
C THR A 296 -3.62 35.26 20.16
N LYS A 297 -4.63 35.59 20.98
CA LYS A 297 -5.88 34.82 21.05
C LYS A 297 -6.63 34.76 19.71
N ASP A 298 -6.47 35.76 18.85
CA ASP A 298 -7.10 35.82 17.53
C ASP A 298 -6.48 34.84 16.53
N MET A 299 -5.34 34.22 16.88
CA MET A 299 -4.74 33.13 16.11
C MET A 299 -5.36 31.77 16.44
N ASN A 300 -6.18 31.66 17.49
CA ASN A 300 -6.85 30.41 17.83
C ASN A 300 -7.78 29.96 16.70
N GLY A 301 -7.66 28.71 16.28
CA GLY A 301 -8.42 28.12 15.17
C GLY A 301 -7.92 28.51 13.78
N VAL A 302 -6.85 29.32 13.66
CA VAL A 302 -6.24 29.63 12.36
C VAL A 302 -5.58 28.38 11.78
N VAL A 303 -5.84 28.13 10.50
CA VAL A 303 -5.26 27.00 9.77
C VAL A 303 -3.99 27.44 9.08
N ILE A 304 -2.87 26.84 9.47
CA ILE A 304 -1.59 26.97 8.80
C ILE A 304 -1.40 25.79 7.87
N SER A 305 -1.06 26.05 6.61
CA SER A 305 -0.68 25.00 5.66
C SER A 305 0.76 25.18 5.22
N CYS A 306 1.42 24.06 4.95
CA CYS A 306 2.72 24.02 4.30
C CYS A 306 2.57 23.24 2.99
N GLU A 307 3.04 23.81 1.90
CA GLU A 307 3.21 23.15 0.61
C GLU A 307 4.69 22.86 0.39
N ALA A 308 5.03 21.62 0.05
CA ALA A 308 6.39 21.23 -0.33
C ALA A 308 6.37 20.70 -1.78
N ALA A 309 7.27 21.19 -2.61
CA ALA A 309 7.31 20.89 -4.04
C ALA A 309 8.67 20.33 -4.46
N ASN A 310 8.69 19.22 -5.21
CA ASN A 310 9.88 18.74 -5.92
C ASN A 310 9.63 18.73 -7.44
N SER A 311 10.56 18.17 -8.22
CA SER A 311 10.44 18.08 -9.69
C SER A 311 9.27 17.22 -10.19
N VAL A 312 8.62 16.47 -9.31
CA VAL A 312 7.51 15.55 -9.65
C VAL A 312 6.16 16.19 -9.37
N GLY A 313 6.03 16.92 -8.28
CA GLY A 313 4.78 17.54 -7.89
C GLY A 313 4.85 18.18 -6.51
N THR A 314 3.66 18.44 -5.95
CA THR A 314 3.48 19.15 -4.69
C THR A 314 2.70 18.32 -3.67
N GLY A 315 3.14 18.38 -2.42
CA GLY A 315 2.41 17.88 -1.27
C GLY A 315 1.99 19.00 -0.36
N ARG A 316 0.89 18.82 0.40
CA ARG A 316 0.37 19.84 1.30
C ARG A 316 -0.08 19.26 2.64
N GLY A 317 0.45 19.81 3.73
CA GLY A 317 0.03 19.52 5.10
C GLY A 317 -0.74 20.69 5.69
N LYS A 318 -1.60 20.41 6.68
CA LYS A 318 -2.37 21.42 7.43
C LYS A 318 -2.20 21.23 8.93
N TRP A 319 -2.18 22.33 9.66
CA TRP A 319 -2.12 22.40 11.12
C TRP A 319 -3.07 23.49 11.60
N THR A 320 -3.88 23.21 12.61
CA THR A 320 -4.75 24.22 13.22
C THR A 320 -4.12 24.67 14.53
N LEU A 321 -3.90 25.97 14.68
CA LEU A 321 -3.39 26.54 15.93
C LEU A 321 -4.45 26.43 17.03
N ASP A 322 -4.09 25.85 18.17
CA ASP A 322 -4.93 25.78 19.37
C ASP A 322 -4.33 26.66 20.47
N VAL A 323 -4.63 27.95 20.39
CA VAL A 323 -4.01 28.95 21.26
C VAL A 323 -4.78 29.02 22.57
N VAL A 324 -4.11 28.71 23.67
CA VAL A 324 -4.62 28.69 25.04
C VAL A 324 -4.49 30.08 25.67
N TYR A 325 -5.59 30.57 26.25
CA TYR A 325 -5.63 31.86 26.94
C TYR A 325 -6.67 31.92 28.06
N GLY A 326 -6.36 32.72 29.08
CA GLY A 326 -7.20 32.93 30.24
C GLY A 326 -8.49 33.71 29.96
N PRO A 327 -9.42 33.75 30.93
CA PRO A 327 -10.72 34.39 30.76
C PRO A 327 -10.60 35.92 30.68
N HIS A 328 -11.35 36.53 29.78
CA HIS A 328 -11.57 37.98 29.73
C HIS A 328 -13.03 38.30 29.42
N PHE A 329 -13.58 39.37 30.01
CA PHE A 329 -14.94 39.82 29.73
C PHE A 329 -15.06 40.40 28.31
N ARG A 330 -15.84 39.76 27.44
CA ARG A 330 -16.17 40.29 26.10
C ARG A 330 -16.96 41.58 26.21
N THR A 331 -17.94 41.57 27.12
CA THR A 331 -18.78 42.72 27.44
C THR A 331 -18.72 42.94 28.95
N ALA A 332 -18.55 44.19 29.38
CA ALA A 332 -18.61 44.52 30.80
C ALA A 332 -20.00 44.18 31.36
N LEU A 333 -20.04 43.54 32.52
CA LEU A 333 -21.29 43.32 33.23
C LEU A 333 -21.90 44.67 33.62
N GLU A 334 -23.21 44.86 33.43
CA GLU A 334 -23.85 46.11 33.81
C GLU A 334 -23.72 46.33 35.34
N PRO A 335 -23.21 47.48 35.78
CA PRO A 335 -22.93 47.72 37.21
C PRO A 335 -24.21 47.87 38.05
N PHE A 336 -25.32 48.25 37.41
CA PHE A 336 -26.61 48.50 38.04
C PHE A 336 -27.71 47.92 37.17
N THR A 337 -28.45 46.96 37.68
CA THR A 337 -29.58 46.36 36.97
C THR A 337 -30.77 46.31 37.92
N GLY A 338 -31.98 46.53 37.42
CA GLY A 338 -33.14 46.50 38.30
C GLY A 338 -34.42 46.10 37.58
N ALA A 339 -35.36 45.60 38.36
CA ALA A 339 -36.69 45.18 37.91
C ALA A 339 -37.74 45.62 38.93
N GLU A 340 -38.99 45.77 38.48
CA GLU A 340 -40.10 46.01 39.41
C GLU A 340 -40.37 44.78 40.28
N MET A 341 -41.01 44.96 41.43
CA MET A 341 -41.35 43.86 42.32
C MET A 341 -42.17 42.78 41.59
N GLY A 342 -41.78 41.52 41.74
CA GLY A 342 -42.39 40.37 41.07
C GLY A 342 -41.97 40.15 39.61
N GLN A 343 -41.21 41.07 38.99
CA GLN A 343 -40.69 40.89 37.63
C GLN A 343 -39.38 40.08 37.62
N GLU A 344 -38.98 39.60 36.44
CA GLU A 344 -37.71 38.88 36.22
C GLU A 344 -36.59 39.85 35.82
N VAL A 345 -35.36 39.57 36.25
CA VAL A 345 -34.15 40.24 35.77
C VAL A 345 -33.08 39.22 35.42
N THR A 346 -32.40 39.43 34.29
CA THR A 346 -31.33 38.55 33.81
C THR A 346 -30.01 39.31 33.76
N LEU A 347 -29.00 38.76 34.42
CA LEU A 347 -27.62 39.19 34.33
C LEU A 347 -26.86 38.25 33.40
N ARG A 348 -26.08 38.80 32.47
CA ARG A 348 -25.27 38.03 31.53
C ARG A 348 -23.78 38.29 31.73
N CYS A 349 -23.03 37.23 31.94
CA CYS A 349 -21.58 37.24 32.11
C CYS A 349 -20.93 36.65 30.85
N ASP A 350 -20.51 37.55 29.97
CA ASP A 350 -19.95 37.19 28.66
C ASP A 350 -18.42 37.14 28.72
N VAL A 351 -17.86 35.93 28.69
CA VAL A 351 -16.43 35.65 28.92
C VAL A 351 -15.83 34.89 27.73
N ASP A 352 -14.70 35.37 27.23
CA ASP A 352 -13.88 34.72 26.21
C ASP A 352 -12.70 33.99 26.84
N SER A 353 -12.51 32.72 26.52
CA SER A 353 -11.32 31.93 26.90
C SER A 353 -11.15 30.68 26.04
N ASN A 354 -9.94 30.15 26.00
CA ASN A 354 -9.67 28.81 25.49
C ASN A 354 -8.72 28.07 26.47
N PRO A 355 -9.15 26.97 27.12
CA PRO A 355 -10.45 26.27 26.99
C PRO A 355 -11.65 27.04 27.54
N ARG A 356 -12.86 26.49 27.39
CA ARG A 356 -14.10 27.10 27.89
C ARG A 356 -14.04 27.39 29.41
N PRO A 357 -14.58 28.54 29.87
CA PRO A 357 -14.48 28.93 31.27
C PRO A 357 -15.57 28.25 32.11
N ASN A 358 -15.30 28.08 33.40
CA ASN A 358 -16.30 27.76 34.41
C ASN A 358 -16.83 29.05 35.03
N ILE A 359 -18.12 29.34 34.84
CA ILE A 359 -18.78 30.56 35.31
C ILE A 359 -19.70 30.25 36.48
N THR A 360 -19.51 30.97 37.59
CA THR A 360 -20.27 30.84 38.84
C THR A 360 -20.82 32.19 39.27
N TRP A 361 -22.07 32.21 39.72
CA TRP A 361 -22.71 33.40 40.26
C TRP A 361 -22.86 33.28 41.77
N LEU A 362 -22.51 34.35 42.48
CA LEU A 362 -22.52 34.43 43.93
C LEU A 362 -23.24 35.72 44.35
N MET A 363 -23.97 35.70 45.46
CA MET A 363 -24.44 36.93 46.09
C MET A 363 -23.33 37.41 47.04
N VAL A 364 -22.89 38.68 46.89
CA VAL A 364 -21.81 39.25 47.70
C VAL A 364 -22.22 39.22 49.18
N GLY A 365 -21.37 38.66 50.04
CA GLY A 365 -21.66 38.43 51.45
C GLY A 365 -22.23 37.05 51.77
N SER A 366 -22.61 36.26 50.75
CA SER A 366 -22.93 34.84 50.85
C SER A 366 -21.86 33.99 50.15
N SER A 367 -21.50 32.86 50.75
CA SER A 367 -20.63 31.86 50.11
C SER A 367 -21.39 30.87 49.24
N GLN A 368 -22.73 30.99 49.15
CA GLN A 368 -23.56 30.09 48.38
C GLN A 368 -23.57 30.47 46.90
N VAL A 369 -23.35 29.47 46.05
CA VAL A 369 -23.50 29.61 44.60
C VAL A 369 -24.98 29.73 44.27
N VAL A 370 -25.34 30.85 43.63
CA VAL A 370 -26.70 31.11 43.18
C VAL A 370 -27.01 30.27 41.94
N THR A 371 -26.10 30.27 40.97
CA THR A 371 -26.18 29.43 39.76
C THR A 371 -24.82 29.30 39.08
N THR A 372 -24.72 28.39 38.12
CA THR A 372 -23.55 28.21 37.25
C THR A 372 -23.96 28.38 35.79
N GLY A 373 -23.14 29.07 35.01
CA GLY A 373 -23.42 29.33 33.60
C GLY A 373 -23.33 30.81 33.23
N PRO A 374 -23.47 31.14 31.93
CA PRO A 374 -23.27 32.48 31.41
C PRO A 374 -24.35 33.48 31.85
N GLU A 375 -25.49 33.01 32.34
CA GLU A 375 -26.62 33.86 32.73
C GLU A 375 -27.13 33.52 34.12
N LEU A 376 -27.47 34.55 34.88
CA LEU A 376 -28.22 34.45 36.12
C LEU A 376 -29.59 35.07 35.91
N VAL A 377 -30.63 34.26 36.07
CA VAL A 377 -32.03 34.68 35.98
C VAL A 377 -32.61 34.75 37.39
N ILE A 378 -32.91 35.95 37.84
CA ILE A 378 -33.59 36.20 39.12
C ILE A 378 -35.07 36.36 38.80
N ARG A 379 -35.83 35.29 39.06
CA ARG A 379 -37.30 35.29 38.92
C ARG A 379 -37.93 36.07 40.07
N GLU A 380 -39.11 36.64 39.87
CA GLU A 380 -39.91 37.25 40.95
C GLU A 380 -39.11 38.15 41.90
N MET A 381 -38.75 39.35 41.46
CA MET A 381 -37.92 40.27 42.23
C MET A 381 -38.56 40.63 43.59
N SER A 382 -37.82 40.43 44.67
CA SER A 382 -38.23 40.65 46.06
C SER A 382 -37.07 41.23 46.89
N SER A 383 -37.37 41.76 48.09
CA SER A 383 -36.38 42.48 48.91
C SER A 383 -35.22 41.62 49.40
N ASP A 384 -35.41 40.30 49.53
CA ASP A 384 -34.36 39.33 49.87
C ASP A 384 -33.43 39.00 48.69
N ARG A 385 -33.85 39.36 47.47
CA ARG A 385 -33.07 39.17 46.22
C ARG A 385 -32.37 40.45 45.77
N GLU A 386 -32.62 41.57 46.45
CA GLU A 386 -31.82 42.80 46.27
C GLU A 386 -30.42 42.59 46.83
N GLY A 387 -29.41 43.09 46.12
CA GLY A 387 -28.04 42.97 46.56
C GLY A 387 -27.05 42.99 45.42
N GLN A 388 -25.77 42.88 45.77
CA GLN A 388 -24.70 42.78 44.80
C GLN A 388 -24.52 41.32 44.39
N TYR A 389 -24.56 41.06 43.09
CA TYR A 389 -24.29 39.77 42.50
C TYR A 389 -22.92 39.80 41.81
N LEU A 390 -22.11 38.79 42.07
CA LEU A 390 -20.77 38.59 41.54
C LEU A 390 -20.80 37.46 40.51
N CYS A 391 -20.45 37.77 39.26
CA CYS A 391 -20.03 36.76 38.32
C CYS A 391 -18.55 36.46 38.54
N ARG A 392 -18.19 35.17 38.59
CA ARG A 392 -16.83 34.68 38.73
C ARG A 392 -16.52 33.64 37.66
N ALA A 393 -15.52 33.90 36.83
CA ALA A 393 -15.13 33.05 35.72
C ALA A 393 -13.69 32.54 35.88
N SER A 394 -13.52 31.22 35.78
CA SER A 394 -12.24 30.53 36.02
C SER A 394 -11.87 29.59 34.86
N VAL A 395 -10.58 29.54 34.53
CA VAL A 395 -9.98 28.57 33.61
C VAL A 395 -8.74 28.01 34.29
N LYS A 396 -8.58 26.68 34.30
CA LYS A 396 -7.46 26.03 34.98
C LYS A 396 -6.12 26.57 34.44
N GLY A 397 -5.23 26.98 35.34
CA GLY A 397 -3.90 27.51 34.99
C GLY A 397 -3.86 29.02 34.72
N PHE A 398 -5.00 29.71 34.72
CA PHE A 398 -5.09 31.16 34.52
C PHE A 398 -5.68 31.87 35.74
N ALA A 399 -5.43 33.18 35.83
CA ALA A 399 -6.03 34.02 36.86
C ALA A 399 -7.56 34.08 36.68
N GLU A 400 -8.28 33.95 37.79
CA GLU A 400 -9.72 34.11 37.83
C GLU A 400 -10.10 35.59 37.63
N ILE A 401 -11.21 35.83 36.93
CA ILE A 401 -11.79 37.17 36.79
C ILE A 401 -13.17 37.22 37.42
N SER A 402 -13.56 38.41 37.88
CA SER A 402 -14.88 38.61 38.46
C SER A 402 -15.42 40.01 38.21
N ALA A 403 -16.74 40.14 38.12
CA ALA A 403 -17.45 41.41 37.94
C ALA A 403 -18.71 41.43 38.79
N GLN A 404 -19.09 42.61 39.27
CA GLN A 404 -20.23 42.80 40.17
C GLN A 404 -21.32 43.64 39.51
N SER A 405 -22.57 43.32 39.82
CA SER A 405 -23.75 44.10 39.47
C SER A 405 -24.63 44.28 40.71
N LEU A 406 -25.01 45.52 40.99
CA LEU A 406 -26.01 45.81 42.02
C LEU A 406 -27.41 45.62 41.42
N VAL A 407 -28.15 44.65 41.96
CA VAL A 407 -29.55 44.40 41.61
C VAL A 407 -30.46 45.06 42.64
N PHE A 408 -31.39 45.89 42.17
CA PHE A 408 -32.31 46.65 43.00
C PHE A 408 -33.74 46.63 42.46
N ILE A 409 -34.72 46.84 43.34
CA ILE A 409 -36.13 46.96 42.97
C ILE A 409 -36.38 48.37 42.41
N LYS A 410 -36.87 48.42 41.18
CA LYS A 410 -37.35 49.66 40.56
C LYS A 410 -38.69 50.06 41.17
N GLY A 411 -38.88 51.35 41.37
CA GLY A 411 -40.12 51.91 41.87
C GLY A 411 -40.47 53.24 41.21
N PRO A 412 -41.76 53.61 41.17
CA PRO A 412 -42.17 54.90 40.62
C PRO A 412 -41.66 56.06 41.50
N PRO A 413 -41.40 57.25 40.92
CA PRO A 413 -41.05 58.43 41.69
C PRO A 413 -42.12 58.77 42.74
N ARG A 414 -41.71 58.89 44.00
CA ARG A 414 -42.56 59.29 45.12
C ARG A 414 -42.20 60.72 45.53
N ILE A 415 -43.15 61.63 45.41
CA ILE A 415 -42.98 63.03 45.78
C ILE A 415 -43.26 63.19 47.28
N ARG A 416 -42.26 63.65 48.05
CA ARG A 416 -42.42 64.17 49.41
C ARG A 416 -42.20 65.68 49.37
N ARG A 417 -43.18 66.46 49.81
CA ARG A 417 -43.04 67.93 49.89
C ARG A 417 -43.86 68.50 51.05
N PRO A 418 -43.44 69.62 51.64
CA PRO A 418 -44.34 70.42 52.48
C PRO A 418 -45.52 70.92 51.62
N TYR A 419 -46.75 70.77 52.11
CA TYR A 419 -47.94 71.26 51.41
C TYR A 419 -47.96 72.79 51.26
N VAL A 420 -47.34 73.49 52.22
CA VAL A 420 -47.26 74.95 52.25
C VAL A 420 -45.80 75.32 52.46
N GLN A 421 -45.31 76.24 51.65
CA GLN A 421 -43.98 76.83 51.75
C GLN A 421 -44.14 78.35 51.75
N TYR A 422 -43.34 79.03 52.56
CA TYR A 422 -43.48 80.46 52.84
C TYR A 422 -42.36 81.24 52.14
N GLY A 423 -42.70 82.42 51.64
CA GLY A 423 -41.76 83.40 51.10
C GLY A 423 -42.10 84.80 51.61
N MET A 424 -41.13 85.70 51.62
CA MET A 424 -41.38 87.11 51.94
C MET A 424 -41.85 87.85 50.69
N ASP A 425 -42.84 88.72 50.86
CA ASP A 425 -43.34 89.55 49.77
C ASP A 425 -42.22 90.44 49.18
N GLY A 426 -42.15 90.51 47.85
CA GLY A 426 -41.08 91.18 47.12
C GLY A 426 -39.72 90.47 47.09
N GLN A 427 -39.57 89.29 47.73
CA GLN A 427 -38.33 88.50 47.72
C GLN A 427 -38.45 87.20 46.91
N ALA A 428 -37.31 86.67 46.46
CA ALA A 428 -37.26 85.35 45.84
C ALA A 428 -37.55 84.25 46.87
N VAL A 429 -38.39 83.29 46.49
CA VAL A 429 -38.75 82.13 47.34
C VAL A 429 -38.13 80.85 46.79
N ASN A 430 -37.59 80.01 47.68
CA ASN A 430 -37.12 78.67 47.35
C ASN A 430 -38.23 77.66 47.61
N VAL A 431 -38.70 77.00 46.55
CA VAL A 431 -39.70 75.92 46.65
C VAL A 431 -38.99 74.58 46.54
N GLU A 432 -39.06 73.79 47.61
CA GLU A 432 -38.44 72.47 47.70
C GLU A 432 -39.45 71.37 47.34
N CYS A 433 -39.00 70.39 46.55
CA CYS A 433 -39.73 69.16 46.24
C CYS A 433 -38.74 68.00 46.37
N ILE A 434 -38.97 67.10 47.31
CA ILE A 434 -38.14 65.92 47.52
C ILE A 434 -38.78 64.79 46.70
N ILE A 435 -37.99 64.12 45.88
CA ILE A 435 -38.47 63.01 45.03
C ILE A 435 -37.63 61.78 45.35
N ASP A 436 -38.24 60.75 45.90
CA ASP A 436 -37.60 59.43 46.03
C ASP A 436 -37.92 58.60 44.80
N SER A 437 -36.90 58.20 44.06
CA SER A 437 -37.08 57.39 42.85
C SER A 437 -35.87 56.51 42.64
N ILE A 438 -36.11 55.26 42.25
CA ILE A 438 -35.09 54.30 41.88
C ILE A 438 -35.55 53.65 40.56
N PRO A 439 -34.91 53.92 39.41
CA PRO A 439 -33.72 54.77 39.22
C PRO A 439 -34.03 56.27 39.38
N THR A 440 -32.99 57.10 39.40
CA THR A 440 -33.11 58.56 39.46
C THR A 440 -33.99 59.10 38.33
N PRO A 441 -34.87 60.09 38.60
CA PRO A 441 -35.81 60.57 37.60
C PRO A 441 -35.06 61.30 36.48
N THR A 442 -35.38 60.99 35.22
CA THR A 442 -34.72 61.61 34.05
C THR A 442 -35.22 63.03 33.76
N LYS A 443 -36.40 63.39 34.26
CA LYS A 443 -37.03 64.70 34.08
C LYS A 443 -37.81 65.11 35.33
N ILE A 444 -37.66 66.38 35.72
CA ILE A 444 -38.45 67.02 36.78
C ILE A 444 -39.05 68.29 36.18
N LEU A 445 -40.38 68.42 36.22
CA LEU A 445 -41.12 69.55 35.66
C LEU A 445 -41.88 70.27 36.77
N TRP A 446 -41.79 71.60 36.78
CA TRP A 446 -42.53 72.47 37.69
C TRP A 446 -43.65 73.17 36.95
N PHE A 447 -44.81 73.30 37.58
CA PHE A 447 -45.97 73.98 37.02
C PHE A 447 -46.51 75.01 38.01
N HIS A 448 -46.87 76.20 37.50
CA HIS A 448 -47.61 77.22 38.22
C HIS A 448 -48.82 77.63 37.38
N ASN A 449 -50.03 77.51 37.93
CA ASN A 449 -51.28 77.77 37.21
C ASN A 449 -51.33 77.10 35.82
N SER A 450 -50.96 75.82 35.78
CA SER A 450 -50.93 74.98 34.57
C SER A 450 -49.94 75.41 33.47
N ARG A 451 -48.99 76.31 33.77
CA ARG A 451 -47.88 76.67 32.87
C ARG A 451 -46.58 76.13 33.41
N VAL A 452 -45.74 75.60 32.52
CA VAL A 452 -44.40 75.10 32.88
C VAL A 452 -43.55 76.27 33.38
N CYS A 453 -43.00 76.14 34.58
CA CYS A 453 -42.02 77.06 35.12
C CYS A 453 -40.63 76.68 34.62
N ILE A 454 -39.82 77.66 34.24
CA ILE A 454 -38.38 77.49 34.00
C ILE A 454 -37.69 77.87 35.31
N PRO A 455 -37.24 76.91 36.13
CA PRO A 455 -36.64 77.23 37.41
C PRO A 455 -35.20 77.76 37.22
N LEU A 456 -34.76 78.67 38.09
CA LEU A 456 -33.35 79.08 38.22
C LEU A 456 -32.53 78.05 39.05
N ALA A 457 -32.86 76.75 38.96
CA ALA A 457 -32.59 75.75 39.99
C ALA A 457 -31.10 75.36 40.20
N ILE A 458 -30.77 75.10 41.48
CA ILE A 458 -29.63 74.28 41.90
C ILE A 458 -30.19 72.89 42.23
N TYR A 459 -29.92 71.89 41.39
CA TYR A 459 -30.25 70.50 41.71
C TYR A 459 -29.22 69.95 42.68
N ARG A 460 -29.66 69.42 43.83
CA ARG A 460 -28.80 68.67 44.76
C ARG A 460 -29.26 67.23 44.78
N TYR A 461 -28.45 66.35 44.21
CA TYR A 461 -28.57 64.90 44.41
C TYR A 461 -27.99 64.59 45.79
N LYS A 462 -28.71 63.81 46.61
CA LYS A 462 -28.15 63.21 47.81
C LYS A 462 -27.90 61.74 47.55
#